data_AF-A0ABD0TPA8-F1
#
_entry.id   AF-A0ABD0TPA8-F1
#
_cell.length_a   1.000
_cell.length_b   1.000
_cell.length_c   1.000
_cell.angle_alpha   90.00
_cell.angle_beta   90.00
_cell.angle_gamma   90.00
#
_symmetry.space_group_name_H-M   'P 1'
#
loop_
_entity.id
_entity.type
_entity.pdbx_description
1 polymer ?
#
loop_
_entity_poly.entity_id
_entity_poly.type
_entity_poly.pdbx_seq_one_letter_code
_entity_poly.pdbx_strand_id
1 'polypeptide(L)'
;MGVKPAIGRKSNKNPPIFSHEFVIQNHADIVSCVVMVFLVGLMVQSTSPIASLFISLHHNVSGVEPTREAPKGEQFLYEAGWKDACAVFFYSLVCIVMHAILQEYFLDKISKKFHLSKSRLSALNESGQLVVFHLVTLFWGGDAIMREGFIFNISKLWDAYPDHPMSFLLKLWWIVQAAYWLHTIPELYFQRIKKDEWAARIRHAAAAFAFVAAAYGFKFQRVGVCLVVLHSLAEFVAHSYRLNNILRGEREDFLDKFLGLVNGSVFVVVRLCSLVLGVLTFYFGLAGAAPLLLRVAALSVLVTFQVYLMYNFISETIKQRQESRQLAQSRPKKEKKEKPKKEKVKKAPVEESDLPEVDQNTNKTLRQRQAAVKAK
;
A
#
# COMPACT_ATOMS: atom_id res chain seq x y z
N MET A 1 -24.05 8.51 44.30
CA MET A 1 -24.65 8.72 42.96
C MET A 1 -23.84 7.92 41.94
N GLY A 2 -24.32 6.75 41.57
CA GLY A 2 -23.65 5.89 40.59
C GLY A 2 -24.07 6.28 39.18
N VAL A 3 -23.11 6.72 38.36
CA VAL A 3 -23.31 6.93 36.93
C VAL A 3 -23.37 5.55 36.27
N LYS A 4 -24.58 5.14 35.84
CA LYS A 4 -24.77 3.93 35.03
C LYS A 4 -24.08 4.13 33.68
N PRO A 5 -23.29 3.16 33.19
CA PRO A 5 -22.74 3.22 31.84
C PRO A 5 -23.89 3.15 30.81
N ALA A 6 -23.86 4.09 29.85
CA ALA A 6 -24.85 4.17 28.78
C ALA A 6 -24.89 2.85 27.99
N ILE A 7 -26.04 2.20 28.07
CA ILE A 7 -26.43 0.98 27.39
C ILE A 7 -26.14 1.11 25.90
N GLY A 8 -25.38 0.15 25.37
CA GLY A 8 -25.07 0.02 23.96
C GLY A 8 -26.32 0.10 23.10
N ARG A 9 -26.38 1.10 22.24
CA ARG A 9 -27.40 1.24 21.21
C ARG A 9 -27.28 0.03 20.29
N LYS A 10 -28.24 -0.90 20.38
CA LYS A 10 -28.37 -2.03 19.44
C LYS A 10 -28.35 -1.45 18.02
N SER A 11 -27.33 -1.79 17.24
CA SER A 11 -27.27 -1.46 15.82
C SER A 11 -28.46 -2.12 15.14
N ASN A 12 -29.43 -1.31 14.73
CA ASN A 12 -30.58 -1.80 13.98
C ASN A 12 -30.06 -2.23 12.61
N LYS A 13 -30.30 -3.50 12.22
CA LYS A 13 -29.74 -4.06 10.97
C LYS A 13 -30.12 -3.25 9.73
N ASN A 14 -31.25 -2.53 9.80
CA ASN A 14 -31.69 -1.59 8.77
C ASN A 14 -31.85 -0.20 9.42
N PRO A 15 -30.88 0.72 9.26
CA PRO A 15 -31.02 2.08 9.73
C PRO A 15 -32.12 2.82 8.91
N PRO A 16 -32.75 3.87 9.47
CA PRO A 16 -33.75 4.65 8.73
C PRO A 16 -33.16 5.20 7.42
N ILE A 17 -33.96 5.21 6.36
CA ILE A 17 -33.59 5.75 5.04
C ILE A 17 -33.13 7.21 5.22
N PHE A 18 -32.00 7.59 4.61
CA PHE A 18 -31.32 8.89 4.76
C PHE A 18 -30.72 9.22 6.14
N SER A 19 -30.74 8.28 7.09
CA SER A 19 -29.96 8.48 8.32
C SER A 19 -28.45 8.46 8.03
N HIS A 20 -27.68 9.07 8.92
CA HIS A 20 -26.21 9.06 8.86
C HIS A 20 -25.63 7.63 8.74
N GLU A 21 -26.22 6.69 9.46
CA GLU A 21 -25.83 5.27 9.43
C GLU A 21 -26.15 4.62 8.08
N PHE A 22 -27.28 4.97 7.46
CA PHE A 22 -27.67 4.47 6.14
C PHE A 22 -26.70 4.94 5.04
N VAL A 23 -26.33 6.22 5.03
CA VAL A 23 -25.41 6.79 4.04
C VAL A 23 -24.04 6.11 4.14
N ILE A 24 -23.54 5.89 5.36
CA ILE A 24 -22.24 5.23 5.55
C ILE A 24 -22.29 3.77 5.09
N GLN A 25 -23.36 3.04 5.37
CA GLN A 25 -23.46 1.62 4.97
C GLN A 25 -23.59 1.44 3.46
N ASN A 26 -24.30 2.33 2.77
CA ASN A 26 -24.59 2.22 1.34
C ASN A 26 -23.77 3.22 0.49
N HIS A 27 -22.67 3.75 1.02
CA HIS A 27 -21.90 4.81 0.35
C HIS A 27 -21.43 4.38 -1.05
N ALA A 28 -21.01 3.12 -1.22
CA ALA A 28 -20.59 2.59 -2.51
C ALA A 28 -21.71 2.65 -3.55
N ASP A 29 -22.92 2.22 -3.19
CA ASP A 29 -24.09 2.24 -4.08
C ASP A 29 -24.55 3.68 -4.37
N ILE A 30 -24.58 4.54 -3.36
CA ILE A 30 -24.95 5.96 -3.51
C ILE A 30 -23.98 6.67 -4.46
N VAL A 31 -22.67 6.50 -4.25
CA VAL A 31 -21.64 7.12 -5.08
C VAL A 31 -21.65 6.51 -6.49
N SER A 32 -21.90 5.20 -6.62
CA SER A 32 -22.09 4.53 -7.92
C SER A 32 -23.28 5.12 -8.68
N CYS A 33 -24.41 5.38 -8.02
CA CYS A 33 -25.54 6.08 -8.61
C CYS A 33 -25.16 7.49 -9.10
N VAL A 34 -24.35 8.24 -8.34
CA VAL A 34 -23.85 9.55 -8.78
C VAL A 34 -22.96 9.42 -10.02
N VAL A 35 -22.06 8.43 -10.06
CA VAL A 35 -21.24 8.13 -11.25
C VAL A 35 -22.13 7.79 -12.45
N MET A 36 -23.19 6.99 -12.25
CA MET A 36 -24.14 6.63 -13.31
C MET A 36 -24.89 7.84 -13.87
N VAL A 37 -25.19 8.87 -13.05
CA VAL A 37 -25.78 10.12 -13.55
C VAL A 37 -24.87 10.80 -14.57
N PHE A 38 -23.56 10.86 -14.33
CA PHE A 38 -22.61 11.40 -15.31
C PHE A 38 -22.55 10.54 -16.59
N LEU A 39 -22.56 9.21 -16.45
CA LEU A 39 -22.52 8.30 -17.61
C LEU A 39 -23.78 8.38 -18.47
N VAL A 40 -24.97 8.37 -17.85
CA VAL A 40 -26.25 8.57 -18.55
C VAL A 40 -26.32 9.99 -19.14
N GLY A 41 -25.75 10.97 -18.44
CA GLY A 41 -25.64 12.35 -18.92
C GLY A 41 -24.87 12.47 -20.24
N LEU A 42 -23.94 11.56 -20.55
CA LEU A 42 -23.27 11.51 -21.86
C LEU A 42 -24.19 11.03 -22.99
N MET A 43 -25.18 10.19 -22.68
CA MET A 43 -26.09 9.60 -23.67
C MET A 43 -27.16 10.59 -24.15
N VAL A 44 -27.40 11.66 -23.40
CA VAL A 44 -28.40 12.69 -23.73
C VAL A 44 -27.70 13.93 -24.31
N GLN A 45 -28.10 14.34 -25.51
CA GLN A 45 -27.43 15.40 -26.28
C GLN A 45 -27.33 16.73 -25.51
N SER A 46 -28.36 17.09 -24.72
CA SER A 46 -28.38 18.33 -23.93
C SER A 46 -27.45 18.33 -22.72
N THR A 47 -27.24 17.18 -22.07
CA THR A 47 -26.39 17.07 -20.87
C THR A 47 -24.96 16.64 -21.17
N SER A 48 -24.72 16.09 -22.38
CA SER A 48 -23.43 15.57 -22.80
C SER A 48 -22.26 16.58 -22.69
N PRO A 49 -22.41 17.88 -23.03
CA PRO A 49 -21.34 18.87 -22.84
C PRO A 49 -20.93 19.06 -21.38
N ILE A 50 -21.88 18.91 -20.44
CA ILE A 50 -21.61 19.05 -19.01
C ILE A 50 -21.01 17.76 -18.46
N ALA A 51 -21.57 16.60 -18.83
CA ALA A 51 -21.05 15.31 -18.38
C ALA A 51 -19.63 15.03 -18.91
N SER A 52 -19.34 15.41 -20.16
CA SER A 52 -18.01 15.27 -20.76
C SER A 52 -16.96 16.12 -20.05
N LEU A 53 -17.34 17.23 -19.40
CA LEU A 53 -16.43 18.03 -18.58
C LEU A 53 -15.77 17.21 -17.45
N PHE A 54 -16.51 16.24 -16.92
CA PHE A 54 -16.10 15.42 -15.79
C PHE A 54 -15.46 14.10 -16.23
N ILE A 55 -15.87 13.54 -17.37
CA ILE A 55 -15.44 12.21 -17.80
C ILE A 55 -14.25 12.25 -18.77
N SER A 56 -14.24 13.21 -19.69
CA SER A 56 -13.23 13.25 -20.75
C SER A 56 -11.94 13.96 -20.30
N LEU A 57 -10.81 13.56 -20.88
CA LEU A 57 -9.57 14.33 -20.73
C LEU A 57 -9.66 15.59 -21.58
N HIS A 58 -9.31 16.73 -20.99
CA HIS A 58 -9.31 18.02 -21.68
C HIS A 58 -7.91 18.49 -22.08
N HIS A 59 -7.82 19.64 -22.77
CA HIS A 59 -6.55 20.26 -23.15
C HIS A 59 -5.71 19.42 -24.12
N ASN A 60 -6.35 18.81 -25.13
CA ASN A 60 -5.66 18.23 -26.26
C ASN A 60 -5.08 19.35 -27.14
N VAL A 61 -3.80 19.22 -27.52
CA VAL A 61 -3.05 20.24 -28.29
C VAL A 61 -2.71 19.78 -29.70
N SER A 62 -2.61 18.47 -29.91
CA SER A 62 -2.42 17.84 -31.22
C SER A 62 -3.36 16.67 -31.36
N GLY A 63 -3.64 16.24 -32.59
CA GLY A 63 -4.48 15.10 -32.90
C GLY A 63 -5.56 15.46 -33.93
N VAL A 64 -5.65 14.62 -34.95
CA VAL A 64 -6.64 14.70 -36.01
C VAL A 64 -7.51 13.47 -35.86
N GLU A 65 -8.83 13.66 -35.76
CA GLU A 65 -9.76 12.53 -35.72
C GLU A 65 -9.60 11.67 -36.98
N PRO A 66 -9.85 10.34 -36.90
CA PRO A 66 -9.79 9.49 -38.07
C PRO A 66 -10.77 9.98 -39.14
N THR A 67 -10.24 10.46 -40.27
CA THR A 67 -11.03 10.85 -41.43
C THR A 67 -10.89 9.80 -42.53
N ARG A 68 -11.74 9.87 -43.56
CA ARG A 68 -11.61 9.03 -44.76
C ARG A 68 -10.23 9.13 -45.42
N GLU A 69 -9.57 10.27 -45.28
CA GLU A 69 -8.25 10.57 -45.84
C GLU A 69 -7.11 10.12 -44.91
N ALA A 70 -7.33 10.12 -43.59
CA ALA A 70 -6.39 9.64 -42.58
C ALA A 70 -7.07 8.59 -41.66
N PRO A 71 -7.16 7.31 -42.08
CA PRO A 71 -7.98 6.30 -41.40
C PRO A 71 -7.50 5.94 -39.98
N LYS A 72 -6.26 6.32 -39.60
CA LYS A 72 -5.74 6.14 -38.24
C LYS A 72 -5.82 7.41 -37.38
N GLY A 73 -6.10 8.57 -37.96
CA GLY A 73 -5.95 9.87 -37.30
C GLY A 73 -4.51 10.13 -36.82
N GLU A 74 -4.33 11.21 -36.08
CA GLU A 74 -3.09 11.48 -35.33
C GLU A 74 -3.34 11.32 -33.84
N GLN A 75 -2.31 10.87 -33.10
CA GLN A 75 -2.45 10.67 -31.66
C GLN A 75 -2.71 11.99 -30.93
N PHE A 76 -3.72 11.99 -30.06
CA PHE A 76 -4.00 13.12 -29.22
C PHE A 76 -2.94 13.27 -28.12
N LEU A 77 -2.28 14.42 -28.09
CA LEU A 77 -1.37 14.81 -27.01
C LEU A 77 -2.04 15.88 -26.15
N TYR A 78 -1.71 15.88 -24.86
CA TYR A 78 -2.43 16.66 -23.87
C TYR A 78 -1.51 17.48 -22.99
N GLU A 79 -1.96 18.68 -22.62
CA GLU A 79 -1.30 19.52 -21.63
C GLU A 79 -2.05 19.54 -20.30
N ALA A 80 -1.37 20.01 -19.25
CA ALA A 80 -2.02 20.26 -17.97
C ALA A 80 -2.94 21.48 -18.07
N GLY A 81 -4.15 21.41 -17.50
CA GLY A 81 -5.00 22.58 -17.42
C GLY A 81 -6.10 22.50 -16.37
N TRP A 82 -6.75 23.63 -16.13
CA TRP A 82 -7.64 23.83 -14.98
C TRP A 82 -8.92 22.97 -15.03
N LYS A 83 -9.44 22.66 -16.22
CA LYS A 83 -10.61 21.77 -16.38
C LYS A 83 -10.34 20.34 -15.91
N ASP A 84 -9.07 19.95 -15.75
CA ASP A 84 -8.72 18.62 -15.24
C ASP A 84 -9.19 18.43 -13.78
N ALA A 85 -9.50 19.51 -13.05
CA ALA A 85 -10.10 19.43 -11.71
C ALA A 85 -11.47 18.72 -11.70
N CYS A 86 -12.28 18.90 -12.75
CA CYS A 86 -13.56 18.20 -12.90
C CYS A 86 -13.33 16.70 -13.09
N ALA A 87 -12.33 16.32 -13.89
CA ALA A 87 -11.93 14.94 -14.05
C ALA A 87 -11.40 14.34 -12.75
N VAL A 88 -10.53 15.05 -12.01
CA VAL A 88 -10.04 14.59 -10.70
C VAL A 88 -11.20 14.34 -9.73
N PHE A 89 -12.21 15.21 -9.70
CA PHE A 89 -13.40 14.99 -8.89
C PHE A 89 -14.16 13.74 -9.31
N PHE A 90 -14.46 13.56 -10.61
CA PHE A 90 -15.18 12.39 -11.11
C PHE A 90 -14.43 11.08 -10.81
N TYR A 91 -13.14 11.03 -11.13
CA TYR A 91 -12.32 9.85 -10.86
C TYR A 91 -12.16 9.60 -9.35
N SER A 92 -12.27 10.62 -8.49
CA SER A 92 -12.27 10.40 -7.03
C SER A 92 -13.53 9.65 -6.58
N LEU A 93 -14.69 9.89 -7.21
CA LEU A 93 -15.92 9.12 -6.97
C LEU A 93 -15.74 7.66 -7.40
N VAL A 94 -15.11 7.44 -8.57
CA VAL A 94 -14.76 6.10 -9.03
C VAL A 94 -13.81 5.42 -8.05
N CYS A 95 -12.81 6.13 -7.51
CA CYS A 95 -11.93 5.60 -6.46
C CYS A 95 -12.69 5.17 -5.20
N ILE A 96 -13.70 5.93 -4.75
CA ILE A 96 -14.54 5.53 -3.60
C ILE A 96 -15.24 4.19 -3.88
N VAL A 97 -15.85 4.04 -5.06
CA VAL A 97 -16.53 2.79 -5.45
C VAL A 97 -15.52 1.63 -5.52
N MET A 98 -14.37 1.83 -6.16
CA MET A 98 -13.31 0.83 -6.26
C MET A 98 -12.74 0.42 -4.90
N HIS A 99 -12.57 1.38 -3.99
CA HIS A 99 -12.08 1.15 -2.64
C HIS A 99 -13.06 0.28 -1.84
N ALA A 100 -14.36 0.55 -1.94
CA ALA A 100 -15.41 -0.24 -1.31
C ALA A 100 -15.47 -1.67 -1.88
N ILE A 101 -15.39 -1.83 -3.20
CA ILE A 101 -15.31 -3.15 -3.86
C ILE A 101 -14.08 -3.92 -3.34
N LEU A 102 -12.92 -3.28 -3.30
CA LEU A 102 -11.69 -3.91 -2.81
C LEU A 102 -11.81 -4.32 -1.33
N GLN A 103 -12.45 -3.48 -0.51
CA GLN A 103 -12.71 -3.77 0.90
C GLN A 103 -13.59 -5.02 1.05
N GLU A 104 -14.75 -5.07 0.37
CA GLU A 104 -15.72 -6.15 0.51
C GLU A 104 -15.22 -7.48 -0.08
N TYR A 105 -14.66 -7.44 -1.30
CA TYR A 105 -14.29 -8.65 -2.04
C TYR A 105 -12.97 -9.25 -1.59
N PHE A 106 -12.00 -8.45 -1.13
CA PHE A 106 -10.67 -8.95 -0.79
C PHE A 106 -10.37 -8.83 0.70
N LEU A 107 -10.39 -7.61 1.25
CA LEU A 107 -9.89 -7.36 2.60
C LEU A 107 -10.76 -8.00 3.67
N ASP A 108 -12.09 -7.91 3.52
CA ASP A 108 -13.03 -8.54 4.45
C ASP A 108 -12.98 -10.07 4.38
N LYS A 109 -12.69 -10.66 3.21
CA LYS A 109 -12.48 -12.11 3.07
C LYS A 109 -11.22 -12.56 3.79
N ILE A 110 -10.13 -11.82 3.65
CA ILE A 110 -8.87 -12.08 4.36
C ILE A 110 -9.07 -11.93 5.88
N SER A 111 -9.73 -10.86 6.31
CA SER A 111 -10.06 -10.61 7.72
C SER A 111 -10.82 -11.77 8.36
N LYS A 112 -11.89 -12.25 7.69
CA LYS A 112 -12.70 -13.39 8.16
C LYS A 112 -11.89 -14.69 8.26
N LYS A 113 -10.92 -14.90 7.35
CA LYS A 113 -10.07 -16.09 7.32
C LYS A 113 -9.05 -16.14 8.47
N PHE A 114 -8.47 -14.99 8.82
CA PHE A 114 -7.37 -14.93 9.81
C PHE A 114 -7.80 -14.56 11.24
N HIS A 115 -9.09 -14.27 11.47
CA HIS A 115 -9.66 -13.93 12.79
C HIS A 115 -8.82 -12.89 13.56
N LEU A 116 -8.49 -11.79 12.89
CA LEU A 116 -7.58 -10.77 13.43
C LEU A 116 -8.21 -9.96 14.57
N SER A 117 -7.37 -9.45 15.47
CA SER A 117 -7.79 -8.47 16.49
C SER A 117 -8.22 -7.16 15.85
N LYS A 118 -9.01 -6.35 16.57
CA LYS A 118 -9.51 -5.06 16.07
C LYS A 118 -8.40 -4.10 15.60
N SER A 119 -7.26 -4.09 16.29
CA SER A 119 -6.10 -3.26 15.91
C SER A 119 -5.42 -3.77 14.65
N ARG A 120 -5.19 -5.08 14.54
CA ARG A 120 -4.61 -5.71 13.35
C ARG A 120 -5.51 -5.60 12.13
N LEU A 121 -6.83 -5.64 12.33
CA LEU A 121 -7.81 -5.43 11.26
C LEU A 121 -7.76 -4.01 10.70
N SER A 122 -7.71 -2.98 11.56
CA SER A 122 -7.56 -1.59 11.09
C SER A 122 -6.28 -1.43 10.24
N ALA A 123 -5.18 -2.01 10.70
CA ALA A 123 -3.90 -1.98 9.99
C ALA A 123 -3.91 -2.79 8.67
N LEU A 124 -4.61 -3.93 8.64
CA LEU A 124 -4.85 -4.73 7.42
C LEU A 124 -5.62 -3.93 6.39
N ASN A 125 -6.70 -3.24 6.81
CA ASN A 125 -7.52 -2.46 5.89
C ASN A 125 -6.73 -1.31 5.27
N GLU A 126 -5.98 -0.56 6.09
CA GLU A 126 -5.12 0.53 5.62
C GLU A 126 -4.03 0.02 4.67
N SER A 127 -3.22 -0.95 5.12
CA SER A 127 -2.10 -1.44 4.30
C SER A 127 -2.56 -2.22 3.08
N GLY A 128 -3.70 -2.92 3.17
CA GLY A 128 -4.29 -3.68 2.07
C GLY A 128 -4.70 -2.79 0.90
N GLN A 129 -5.37 -1.67 1.19
CA GLN A 129 -5.74 -0.68 0.17
C GLN A 129 -4.49 -0.05 -0.47
N LEU A 130 -3.50 0.32 0.34
CA LEU A 130 -2.27 0.96 -0.16
C LEU A 130 -1.41 -0.01 -0.98
N VAL A 131 -1.33 -1.29 -0.64
CA VAL A 131 -0.62 -2.29 -1.48
C VAL A 131 -1.22 -2.35 -2.88
N VAL A 132 -2.55 -2.42 -3.01
CA VAL A 132 -3.19 -2.49 -4.34
C VAL A 132 -2.97 -1.20 -5.10
N PHE A 133 -3.09 -0.04 -4.45
CA PHE A 133 -2.84 1.25 -5.08
C PHE A 133 -1.40 1.39 -5.60
N HIS A 134 -0.40 1.06 -4.78
CA HIS A 134 0.99 1.15 -5.19
C HIS A 134 1.32 0.12 -6.27
N LEU A 135 0.70 -1.07 -6.25
CA LEU A 135 0.86 -2.06 -7.31
C LEU A 135 0.33 -1.55 -8.66
N VAL A 136 -0.88 -0.96 -8.69
CA VAL A 136 -1.44 -0.35 -9.90
C VAL A 136 -0.57 0.81 -10.37
N THR A 137 -0.10 1.65 -9.44
CA THR A 137 0.79 2.77 -9.74
C THR A 137 2.11 2.31 -10.35
N LEU A 138 2.69 1.22 -9.85
CA LEU A 138 3.91 0.61 -10.38
C LEU A 138 3.71 0.06 -11.79
N PHE A 139 2.65 -0.71 -12.03
CA PHE A 139 2.43 -1.31 -13.34
C PHE A 139 2.09 -0.26 -14.40
N TRP A 140 1.14 0.64 -14.12
CA TRP A 140 0.72 1.63 -15.09
C TRP A 140 1.79 2.72 -15.27
N GLY A 141 2.38 3.22 -14.18
CA GLY A 141 3.46 4.21 -14.26
C GLY A 141 4.72 3.62 -14.89
N GLY A 142 5.05 2.37 -14.60
CA GLY A 142 6.14 1.63 -15.22
C GLY A 142 5.93 1.42 -16.72
N ASP A 143 4.73 1.01 -17.13
CA ASP A 143 4.37 0.90 -18.56
C ASP A 143 4.50 2.24 -19.28
N ALA A 144 4.04 3.35 -18.67
CA ALA A 144 4.23 4.69 -19.23
C ALA A 144 5.72 5.06 -19.38
N ILE A 145 6.54 4.81 -18.37
CA ILE A 145 8.00 5.05 -18.40
C ILE A 145 8.68 4.25 -19.51
N MET A 146 8.28 2.98 -19.70
CA MET A 146 8.82 2.10 -20.73
C MET A 146 8.41 2.54 -22.14
N ARG A 147 7.14 2.90 -22.35
CA ARG A 147 6.61 3.35 -23.64
C ARG A 147 7.23 4.66 -24.12
N GLU A 148 7.41 5.61 -23.21
CA GLU A 148 8.03 6.90 -23.52
C GLU A 148 9.57 6.80 -23.63
N GLY A 149 10.14 5.71 -23.10
CA GLY A 149 11.55 5.35 -23.20
C GLY A 149 12.46 6.17 -22.28
N PHE A 150 11.95 6.62 -21.13
CA PHE A 150 12.72 7.47 -20.20
C PHE A 150 13.92 6.77 -19.56
N ILE A 151 13.85 5.44 -19.39
CA ILE A 151 14.96 4.64 -18.84
C ILE A 151 16.13 4.55 -19.83
N PHE A 152 15.85 4.51 -21.14
CA PHE A 152 16.86 4.35 -22.18
C PHE A 152 17.49 5.68 -22.57
N ASN A 153 16.74 6.78 -22.47
CA ASN A 153 17.27 8.12 -22.69
C ASN A 153 16.76 9.08 -21.62
N ILE A 154 17.60 9.31 -20.61
CA ILE A 154 17.29 10.14 -19.45
C ILE A 154 17.05 11.61 -19.88
N SER A 155 17.66 12.09 -20.96
CA SER A 155 17.48 13.49 -21.39
C SER A 155 16.04 13.81 -21.78
N LYS A 156 15.26 12.79 -22.19
CA LYS A 156 13.82 12.93 -22.50
C LYS A 156 13.00 13.44 -21.31
N LEU A 157 13.48 13.28 -20.09
CA LEU A 157 12.78 13.73 -18.88
C LEU A 157 12.61 15.26 -18.80
N TRP A 158 13.49 16.01 -19.45
CA TRP A 158 13.47 17.48 -19.49
C TRP A 158 13.54 18.06 -20.90
N ASP A 159 13.61 17.20 -21.92
CA ASP A 159 13.63 17.61 -23.31
C ASP A 159 12.36 18.41 -23.68
N ALA A 160 12.58 19.50 -24.40
CA ALA A 160 11.57 20.50 -24.76
C ALA A 160 10.80 21.12 -23.59
N TYR A 161 11.30 21.08 -22.34
CA TYR A 161 10.64 21.77 -21.23
C TYR A 161 10.52 23.28 -21.49
N PRO A 162 9.33 23.90 -21.29
CA PRO A 162 8.09 23.33 -20.71
C PRO A 162 7.10 22.74 -21.73
N ASP A 163 7.39 22.81 -23.02
CA ASP A 163 6.49 22.46 -24.14
C ASP A 163 6.61 20.98 -24.52
N HIS A 164 6.33 20.11 -23.55
CA HIS A 164 6.31 18.66 -23.74
C HIS A 164 4.93 18.06 -23.39
N PRO A 165 4.02 17.89 -24.37
CA PRO A 165 2.71 17.36 -24.07
C PRO A 165 2.77 15.86 -23.73
N MET A 166 1.74 15.38 -23.03
CA MET A 166 1.61 14.02 -22.53
C MET A 166 0.76 13.17 -23.47
N SER A 167 1.06 11.87 -23.54
CA SER A 167 0.14 10.90 -24.10
C SER A 167 -1.13 10.78 -23.25
N PHE A 168 -2.24 10.33 -23.87
CA PHE A 168 -3.52 10.11 -23.18
C PHE A 168 -3.36 9.32 -21.88
N LEU A 169 -2.64 8.19 -21.94
CA LEU A 169 -2.46 7.29 -20.79
C LEU A 169 -1.66 7.95 -19.66
N LEU A 170 -0.64 8.74 -19.99
CA LEU A 170 0.15 9.44 -18.98
C LEU A 170 -0.67 10.55 -18.31
N LYS A 171 -1.46 11.30 -19.09
CA LYS A 171 -2.36 12.31 -18.51
C LYS A 171 -3.42 11.67 -17.61
N LEU A 172 -4.08 10.61 -18.07
CA LEU A 172 -5.06 9.89 -17.27
C LEU A 172 -4.44 9.34 -15.98
N TRP A 173 -3.22 8.81 -16.06
CA TRP A 173 -2.48 8.34 -14.89
C TRP A 173 -2.33 9.45 -13.84
N TRP A 174 -1.90 10.67 -14.24
CA TRP A 174 -1.78 11.80 -13.31
C TRP A 174 -3.11 12.21 -12.66
N ILE A 175 -4.20 12.22 -13.43
CA ILE A 175 -5.54 12.53 -12.91
C ILE A 175 -5.98 11.47 -11.90
N VAL A 176 -5.76 10.19 -12.19
CA VAL A 176 -6.09 9.09 -11.27
C VAL A 176 -5.23 9.14 -10.01
N GLN A 177 -3.94 9.50 -10.10
CA GLN A 177 -3.10 9.69 -8.91
C GLN A 177 -3.66 10.81 -8.00
N ALA A 178 -4.04 11.95 -8.58
CA ALA A 178 -4.64 13.05 -7.84
C ALA A 178 -6.00 12.65 -7.23
N ALA A 179 -6.84 11.98 -8.02
CA ALA A 179 -8.15 11.49 -7.60
C ALA A 179 -8.05 10.49 -6.45
N TYR A 180 -7.05 9.61 -6.47
CA TYR A 180 -6.81 8.68 -5.38
C TYR A 180 -6.46 9.44 -4.09
N TRP A 181 -5.51 10.37 -4.10
CA TRP A 181 -5.22 11.08 -2.84
C TRP A 181 -6.40 11.91 -2.33
N LEU A 182 -7.24 12.42 -3.23
CA LEU A 182 -8.47 13.12 -2.86
C LEU A 182 -9.54 12.19 -2.27
N HIS A 183 -9.73 10.97 -2.82
CA HIS A 183 -10.75 10.02 -2.33
C HIS A 183 -10.52 9.60 -0.88
N THR A 184 -9.25 9.62 -0.42
CA THR A 184 -8.92 9.20 0.95
C THR A 184 -9.66 10.03 2.00
N ILE A 185 -9.94 11.31 1.74
CA ILE A 185 -10.58 12.23 2.69
C ILE A 185 -12.02 11.80 3.03
N PRO A 186 -12.96 11.68 2.08
CA PRO A 186 -14.29 11.16 2.36
C PRO A 186 -14.26 9.72 2.86
N GLU A 187 -13.28 8.92 2.43
CA GLU A 187 -13.16 7.52 2.88
C GLU A 187 -12.87 7.38 4.38
N LEU A 188 -12.11 8.31 4.97
CA LEU A 188 -11.91 8.34 6.44
C LEU A 188 -13.25 8.40 7.20
N TYR A 189 -14.21 9.13 6.63
CA TYR A 189 -15.54 9.27 7.19
C TYR A 189 -16.39 8.01 6.94
N PHE A 190 -16.39 7.47 5.72
CA PHE A 190 -17.15 6.25 5.39
C PHE A 190 -16.66 5.03 6.19
N GLN A 191 -15.36 4.90 6.42
CA GLN A 191 -14.80 3.80 7.21
C GLN A 191 -14.92 4.00 8.73
N ARG A 192 -15.45 5.13 9.18
CA ARG A 192 -15.53 5.50 10.61
C ARG A 192 -14.18 5.37 11.32
N ILE A 193 -13.12 5.83 10.65
CA ILE A 193 -11.78 5.85 11.25
C ILE A 193 -11.83 6.71 12.51
N LYS A 194 -11.12 6.28 13.55
CA LYS A 194 -11.11 7.00 14.82
C LYS A 194 -10.53 8.41 14.61
N LYS A 195 -11.10 9.40 15.28
CA LYS A 195 -10.77 10.83 15.10
C LYS A 195 -9.31 11.17 15.39
N ASP A 196 -8.65 10.43 16.27
CA ASP A 196 -7.22 10.57 16.59
C ASP A 196 -6.32 10.22 15.40
N GLU A 197 -6.75 9.34 14.50
CA GLU A 197 -5.98 8.94 13.31
C GLU A 197 -6.19 9.90 12.12
N TRP A 198 -7.22 10.76 12.15
CA TRP A 198 -7.57 11.63 11.01
C TRP A 198 -6.44 12.56 10.63
N ALA A 199 -5.83 13.23 11.60
CA ALA A 199 -4.81 14.23 11.33
C ALA A 199 -3.58 13.63 10.63
N ALA A 200 -3.18 12.42 11.01
CA ALA A 200 -2.05 11.75 10.38
C ALA A 200 -2.38 11.34 8.93
N ARG A 201 -3.55 10.73 8.71
CA ARG A 201 -3.97 10.26 7.38
C ARG A 201 -4.24 11.40 6.41
N ILE A 202 -4.88 12.48 6.87
CA ILE A 202 -5.10 13.68 6.05
C ILE A 202 -3.78 14.34 5.68
N ARG A 203 -2.82 14.48 6.61
CA ARG A 203 -1.50 15.04 6.29
C ARG A 203 -0.76 14.21 5.26
N HIS A 204 -0.82 12.88 5.36
CA HIS A 204 -0.20 11.98 4.39
C HIS A 204 -0.83 12.14 3.00
N ALA A 205 -2.17 12.08 2.91
CA ALA A 205 -2.89 12.27 1.65
C ALA A 205 -2.68 13.66 1.05
N ALA A 206 -2.71 14.71 1.86
CA ALA A 206 -2.48 16.08 1.41
C ALA A 206 -1.04 16.28 0.90
N ALA A 207 -0.04 15.70 1.57
CA ALA A 207 1.34 15.75 1.10
C ALA A 207 1.48 15.05 -0.26
N ALA A 208 0.94 13.84 -0.41
CA ALA A 208 1.01 13.10 -1.67
C ALA A 208 0.25 13.81 -2.80
N PHE A 209 -0.94 14.35 -2.53
CA PHE A 209 -1.67 15.19 -3.47
C PHE A 209 -0.88 16.43 -3.86
N ALA A 210 -0.22 17.10 -2.91
CA ALA A 210 0.60 18.28 -3.20
C ALA A 210 1.80 17.96 -4.10
N PHE A 211 2.48 16.82 -3.91
CA PHE A 211 3.53 16.37 -4.83
C PHE A 211 2.99 16.11 -6.23
N VAL A 212 1.84 15.45 -6.34
CA VAL A 212 1.17 15.20 -7.62
C VAL A 212 0.78 16.51 -8.31
N ALA A 213 0.12 17.42 -7.59
CA ALA A 213 -0.31 18.71 -8.11
C ALA A 213 0.87 19.60 -8.51
N ALA A 214 1.95 19.61 -7.73
CA ALA A 214 3.16 20.36 -8.05
C ALA A 214 3.84 19.80 -9.31
N ALA A 215 4.01 18.48 -9.40
CA ALA A 215 4.60 17.87 -10.59
C ALA A 215 3.75 18.10 -11.84
N TYR A 216 2.43 18.04 -11.71
CA TYR A 216 1.50 18.29 -12.81
C TYR A 216 1.46 19.76 -13.24
N GLY A 217 1.38 20.69 -12.28
CA GLY A 217 1.22 22.12 -12.51
C GLY A 217 2.50 22.81 -12.99
N PHE A 218 3.67 22.44 -12.46
CA PHE A 218 4.96 22.97 -12.92
C PHE A 218 5.52 22.24 -14.15
N LYS A 219 4.70 21.42 -14.81
CA LYS A 219 5.10 20.63 -15.98
C LYS A 219 6.32 19.74 -15.74
N PHE A 220 6.44 19.16 -14.54
CA PHE A 220 7.46 18.13 -14.24
C PHE A 220 6.91 16.72 -14.46
N GLN A 221 5.99 16.51 -15.40
CA GLN A 221 5.23 15.25 -15.49
C GLN A 221 6.11 14.04 -15.85
N ARG A 222 7.12 14.23 -16.70
CA ARG A 222 8.03 13.15 -17.12
C ARG A 222 8.94 12.68 -15.99
N VAL A 223 9.63 13.61 -15.30
CA VAL A 223 10.43 13.26 -14.11
C VAL A 223 9.55 12.83 -12.93
N GLY A 224 8.38 13.45 -12.79
CA GLY A 224 7.42 13.19 -11.73
C GLY A 224 6.90 11.76 -11.74
N VAL A 225 6.56 11.19 -12.91
CA VAL A 225 6.12 9.79 -12.99
C VAL A 225 7.22 8.84 -12.53
N CYS A 226 8.48 9.09 -12.91
CA CYS A 226 9.61 8.29 -12.45
C CYS A 226 9.78 8.35 -10.92
N LEU A 227 9.70 9.56 -10.33
CA LEU A 227 9.82 9.74 -8.88
C LEU A 227 8.67 9.08 -8.11
N VAL A 228 7.44 9.20 -8.59
CA VAL A 228 6.26 8.58 -7.96
C VAL A 228 6.30 7.06 -8.08
N VAL A 229 6.76 6.51 -9.21
CA VAL A 229 6.95 5.06 -9.40
C VAL A 229 8.04 4.53 -8.47
N LEU A 230 9.18 5.22 -8.38
CA LEU A 230 10.24 4.87 -7.43
C LEU A 230 9.72 4.90 -5.99
N HIS A 231 9.00 5.95 -5.61
CA HIS A 231 8.39 6.06 -4.29
C HIS A 231 7.40 4.91 -4.02
N SER A 232 6.53 4.63 -4.99
CA SER A 232 5.54 3.55 -4.90
C SER A 232 6.18 2.17 -4.79
N LEU A 233 7.39 1.97 -5.35
CA LEU A 233 8.13 0.72 -5.18
C LEU A 233 8.50 0.49 -3.71
N ALA A 234 9.04 1.52 -3.04
CA ALA A 234 9.37 1.44 -1.64
C ALA A 234 8.13 1.23 -0.77
N GLU A 235 7.05 1.98 -1.01
CA GLU A 235 5.80 1.86 -0.24
C GLU A 235 5.12 0.50 -0.47
N PHE A 236 5.11 -0.03 -1.69
CA PHE A 236 4.58 -1.36 -1.99
C PHE A 236 5.29 -2.45 -1.19
N VAL A 237 6.63 -2.42 -1.16
CA VAL A 237 7.42 -3.40 -0.40
C VAL A 237 7.20 -3.22 1.11
N ALA A 238 7.15 -1.98 1.60
CA ALA A 238 6.92 -1.68 3.01
C ALA A 238 5.54 -2.15 3.50
N HIS A 239 4.48 -1.86 2.74
CA HIS A 239 3.14 -2.33 3.09
C HIS A 239 2.98 -3.83 2.90
N SER A 240 3.64 -4.45 1.91
CA SER A 240 3.66 -5.91 1.77
C SER A 240 4.35 -6.59 2.96
N TYR A 241 5.46 -6.03 3.43
CA TYR A 241 6.15 -6.49 4.64
C TYR A 241 5.25 -6.32 5.88
N ARG A 242 4.62 -5.15 6.05
CA ARG A 242 3.68 -4.89 7.15
C ARG A 242 2.49 -5.86 7.13
N LEU A 243 1.91 -6.13 5.96
CA LEU A 243 0.82 -7.10 5.80
C LEU A 243 1.23 -8.51 6.17
N ASN A 244 2.41 -8.95 5.73
CA ASN A 244 2.96 -10.25 6.11
C ASN A 244 3.03 -10.40 7.64
N ASN A 245 3.50 -9.37 8.34
CA ASN A 245 3.64 -9.39 9.79
C ASN A 245 2.27 -9.37 10.50
N ILE A 246 1.29 -8.64 9.95
CA ILE A 246 -0.08 -8.63 10.47
C ILE A 246 -0.75 -10.01 10.32
N LEU A 247 -0.58 -10.66 9.17
CA LEU A 247 -1.26 -11.92 8.84
C LEU A 247 -0.62 -13.14 9.49
N ARG A 248 0.72 -13.22 9.53
CA ARG A 248 1.45 -14.38 10.08
C ARG A 248 1.69 -14.26 11.58
N GLY A 249 1.50 -13.07 12.14
CA GLY A 249 2.02 -12.68 13.44
C GLY A 249 3.53 -12.45 13.38
N GLU A 250 4.08 -11.83 14.43
CA GLU A 250 5.51 -11.55 14.60
C GLU A 250 6.30 -12.86 14.81
N ARG A 251 6.51 -13.60 13.72
CA ARG A 251 7.35 -14.80 13.68
C ARG A 251 8.73 -14.40 13.19
N GLU A 252 9.77 -14.66 13.99
CA GLU A 252 11.16 -14.39 13.61
C GLU A 252 11.75 -15.53 12.74
N ASP A 253 11.07 -15.88 11.64
CA ASP A 253 11.52 -16.92 10.73
C ASP A 253 12.39 -16.37 9.60
N PHE A 254 12.97 -17.27 8.79
CA PHE A 254 13.84 -16.87 7.67
C PHE A 254 13.12 -15.92 6.70
N LEU A 255 11.84 -16.16 6.43
CA LEU A 255 11.04 -15.32 5.53
C LEU A 255 10.88 -13.89 6.07
N ASP A 256 10.55 -13.72 7.36
CA ASP A 256 10.44 -12.39 7.96
C ASP A 256 11.76 -11.61 7.88
N LYS A 257 12.88 -12.26 8.21
CA LYS A 257 14.23 -11.65 8.10
C LYS A 257 14.56 -11.26 6.67
N PHE A 258 14.25 -12.12 5.70
CA PHE A 258 14.46 -11.85 4.28
C PHE A 258 13.62 -10.67 3.81
N LEU A 259 12.31 -10.66 4.09
CA LEU A 259 11.42 -9.56 3.70
C LEU A 259 11.80 -8.24 4.37
N GLY A 260 12.21 -8.27 5.64
CA GLY A 260 12.71 -7.09 6.35
C GLY A 260 13.98 -6.52 5.71
N LEU A 261 14.91 -7.39 5.29
CA LEU A 261 16.12 -6.98 4.56
C LEU A 261 15.78 -6.37 3.20
N VAL A 262 14.88 -7.00 2.45
CA VAL A 262 14.41 -6.50 1.14
C VAL A 262 13.75 -5.13 1.32
N ASN A 263 12.87 -4.98 2.32
CA ASN A 263 12.22 -3.71 2.63
C ASN A 263 13.23 -2.59 2.91
N GLY A 264 14.18 -2.82 3.82
CA GLY A 264 15.21 -1.82 4.14
C GLY A 264 16.11 -1.49 2.94
N SER A 265 16.49 -2.50 2.15
CA SER A 265 17.36 -2.34 0.99
C SER A 265 16.67 -1.54 -0.12
N VAL A 266 15.45 -1.93 -0.49
CA VAL A 266 14.64 -1.23 -1.50
C VAL A 266 14.38 0.20 -1.05
N PHE A 267 14.04 0.43 0.22
CA PHE A 267 13.83 1.76 0.76
C PHE A 267 15.04 2.66 0.51
N VAL A 268 16.24 2.25 0.92
CA VAL A 268 17.47 3.06 0.76
C VAL A 268 17.82 3.29 -0.71
N VAL A 269 17.75 2.24 -1.54
CA VAL A 269 18.05 2.33 -2.98
C VAL A 269 17.12 3.32 -3.68
N VAL A 270 15.81 3.26 -3.40
CA VAL A 270 14.81 4.19 -3.96
C VAL A 270 15.12 5.64 -3.61
N ARG A 271 15.55 5.93 -2.37
CA ARG A 271 15.92 7.29 -1.96
C ARG A 271 17.15 7.80 -2.70
N LEU A 272 18.17 6.97 -2.84
CA LEU A 272 19.37 7.31 -3.60
C LEU A 272 19.03 7.57 -5.08
N CYS A 273 18.28 6.66 -5.72
CA CYS A 273 17.84 6.84 -7.11
C CYS A 273 17.04 8.12 -7.30
N SER A 274 16.13 8.43 -6.36
CA SER A 274 15.31 9.64 -6.40
C SER A 274 16.14 10.93 -6.27
N LEU A 275 17.16 10.93 -5.40
CA LEU A 275 18.09 12.05 -5.25
C LEU A 275 18.95 12.24 -6.51
N VAL A 276 19.51 11.15 -7.05
CA VAL A 276 20.30 11.19 -8.29
C VAL A 276 19.45 11.73 -9.43
N LEU A 277 18.23 11.22 -9.61
CA LEU A 277 17.31 11.68 -10.65
C LEU A 277 16.93 13.16 -10.48
N GLY A 278 16.68 13.58 -9.23
CA GLY A 278 16.40 14.97 -8.90
C GLY A 278 17.55 15.92 -9.24
N VAL A 279 18.79 15.56 -8.90
CA VAL A 279 19.98 16.35 -9.25
C VAL A 279 20.18 16.38 -10.77
N LEU A 280 20.11 15.22 -11.44
CA LEU A 280 20.24 15.14 -12.89
C LEU A 280 19.22 16.03 -13.60
N THR A 281 17.98 16.06 -13.12
CA THR A 281 16.91 16.81 -13.79
C THR A 281 16.93 18.29 -13.42
N PHE A 282 16.88 18.63 -12.13
CA PHE A 282 16.70 20.02 -11.69
C PHE A 282 17.99 20.83 -11.70
N TYR A 283 19.14 20.20 -11.43
CA TYR A 283 20.42 20.91 -11.45
C TYR A 283 21.01 20.99 -12.86
N PHE A 284 21.14 19.83 -13.52
CA PHE A 284 21.79 19.74 -14.85
C PHE A 284 20.82 19.85 -16.02
N GLY A 285 19.76 19.03 -16.05
CA GLY A 285 18.90 18.86 -17.21
C GLY A 285 18.10 20.09 -17.60
N LEU A 286 17.46 20.73 -16.62
CA LEU A 286 16.68 21.95 -16.82
C LEU A 286 17.53 23.23 -16.83
N ALA A 287 18.85 23.12 -16.80
CA ALA A 287 19.73 24.28 -16.90
C ALA A 287 19.51 25.01 -18.23
N GLY A 288 19.19 26.30 -18.17
CA GLY A 288 18.87 27.12 -19.34
C GLY A 288 17.41 27.03 -19.81
N ALA A 289 16.68 25.95 -19.48
CA ALA A 289 15.27 25.78 -19.84
C ALA A 289 14.30 26.34 -18.78
N ALA A 290 14.64 26.21 -17.49
CA ALA A 290 13.78 26.66 -16.39
C ALA A 290 14.46 27.72 -15.50
N PRO A 291 13.71 28.67 -14.92
CA PRO A 291 14.24 29.66 -13.98
C PRO A 291 14.99 29.00 -12.81
N LEU A 292 16.12 29.59 -12.38
CA LEU A 292 16.94 29.05 -11.30
C LEU A 292 16.15 28.84 -10.01
N LEU A 293 15.29 29.79 -9.63
CA LEU A 293 14.47 29.70 -8.42
C LEU A 293 13.57 28.47 -8.43
N LEU A 294 12.91 28.18 -9.56
CA LEU A 294 12.03 27.03 -9.70
C LEU A 294 12.81 25.72 -9.57
N ARG A 295 13.98 25.63 -10.21
CA ARG A 295 14.86 24.46 -10.17
C ARG A 295 15.39 24.17 -8.77
N VAL A 296 15.91 25.21 -8.09
CA VAL A 296 16.44 25.09 -6.74
C VAL A 296 15.32 24.78 -5.74
N ALA A 297 14.15 25.40 -5.89
CA ALA A 297 12.99 25.10 -5.04
C ALA A 297 12.53 23.64 -5.20
N ALA A 298 12.37 23.15 -6.43
CA ALA A 298 11.96 21.77 -6.70
C ALA A 298 12.98 20.76 -6.14
N LEU A 299 14.28 21.00 -6.36
CA LEU A 299 15.33 20.15 -5.81
C LEU A 299 15.36 20.19 -4.28
N SER A 300 15.20 21.38 -3.67
CA SER A 300 15.19 21.54 -2.22
C SER A 300 14.02 20.81 -1.56
N VAL A 301 12.83 20.90 -2.16
CA VAL A 301 11.64 20.16 -1.71
C VAL A 301 11.89 18.65 -1.80
N LEU A 302 12.43 18.18 -2.93
CA LEU A 302 12.75 16.77 -3.12
C LEU A 302 13.77 16.28 -2.07
N VAL A 303 14.89 16.97 -1.91
CA VAL A 303 15.95 16.60 -0.95
C VAL A 303 15.41 16.62 0.47
N THR A 304 14.68 17.67 0.87
CA THR A 304 14.09 17.78 2.21
C THR A 304 13.13 16.62 2.48
N PHE A 305 12.31 16.26 1.50
CA PHE A 305 11.40 15.12 1.62
C PHE A 305 12.13 13.79 1.75
N GLN A 306 13.19 13.54 0.96
CA GLN A 306 13.98 12.31 1.09
C GLN A 306 14.68 12.24 2.46
N VAL A 307 15.23 13.36 2.95
CA VAL A 307 15.85 13.43 4.29
C VAL A 307 14.80 13.16 5.38
N TYR A 308 13.61 13.75 5.28
CA TYR A 308 12.50 13.50 6.20
C TYR A 308 12.12 12.02 6.27
N LEU A 309 11.98 11.36 5.11
CA LEU A 309 11.67 9.93 5.07
C LEU A 309 12.80 9.07 5.65
N MET A 310 14.06 9.38 5.33
CA MET A 310 15.21 8.68 5.91
C MET A 310 15.28 8.85 7.43
N TYR A 311 15.02 10.06 7.93
CA TYR A 311 14.97 10.33 9.36
C TYR A 311 13.91 9.48 10.06
N ASN A 312 12.69 9.43 9.52
CA ASN A 312 11.62 8.61 10.08
C ASN A 312 11.98 7.12 10.09
N PHE A 313 12.47 6.61 8.96
CA PHE A 313 12.86 5.21 8.84
C PHE A 313 13.97 4.80 9.82
N ILE A 314 15.01 5.63 9.94
CA ILE A 314 16.12 5.40 10.88
C ILE A 314 15.59 5.46 12.31
N SER A 315 14.77 6.47 12.64
CA SER A 315 14.20 6.64 13.98
C SER A 315 13.36 5.44 14.40
N GLU A 316 12.51 4.93 13.51
CA GLU A 316 11.70 3.73 13.75
C GLU A 316 12.56 2.48 13.89
N THR A 317 13.58 2.31 13.03
CA THR A 317 14.51 1.18 13.10
C THR A 317 15.30 1.17 14.42
N ILE A 318 15.77 2.34 14.87
CA ILE A 318 16.48 2.48 16.15
C ILE A 318 15.54 2.14 17.31
N LYS A 319 14.32 2.68 17.29
CA LYS A 319 13.31 2.42 18.32
C LYS A 319 12.99 0.93 18.43
N GLN A 320 12.73 0.25 17.31
CA GLN A 320 12.47 -1.20 17.28
C GLN A 320 13.67 -2.02 17.81
N ARG A 321 14.90 -1.62 17.47
CA ARG A 321 16.12 -2.25 18.01
C ARG A 321 16.27 -2.02 19.52
N GLN A 322 15.87 -0.86 20.04
CA GLN A 322 15.88 -0.59 21.48
C GLN A 322 14.83 -1.44 22.20
N GLU A 323 13.60 -1.49 21.70
CA GLU A 323 12.50 -2.28 22.28
C GLU A 323 12.84 -3.78 22.30
N SER A 324 13.38 -4.32 21.20
CA SER A 324 13.83 -5.72 21.13
C SER A 324 15.00 -6.02 22.11
N ARG A 325 15.94 -5.09 22.28
CA ARG A 325 17.02 -5.22 23.29
C ARG A 325 16.47 -5.21 24.72
N GLN A 326 15.51 -4.33 25.03
CA GLN A 326 14.86 -4.27 26.35
C GLN A 326 14.05 -5.55 26.64
N LEU A 327 13.35 -6.08 25.64
CA LEU A 327 12.64 -7.36 25.73
C LEU A 327 13.61 -8.54 25.92
N ALA A 328 14.78 -8.52 25.28
CA ALA A 328 15.81 -9.54 25.46
C ALA A 328 16.46 -9.47 26.85
N GLN A 329 16.61 -8.27 27.43
CA GLN A 329 17.17 -8.06 28.77
C GLN A 329 16.18 -8.38 29.90
N SER A 330 14.88 -8.15 29.68
CA SER A 330 13.82 -8.43 30.67
C SER A 330 13.37 -9.89 30.70
N ARG A 331 13.73 -10.72 29.70
CA ARG A 331 13.50 -12.16 29.76
C ARG A 331 14.42 -12.80 30.81
N PRO A 332 13.88 -13.48 31.85
CA PRO A 332 14.72 -14.17 32.82
C PRO A 332 15.59 -15.19 32.09
N LYS A 333 16.90 -15.17 32.35
CA LYS A 333 17.83 -16.20 31.86
C LYS A 333 17.28 -17.55 32.32
N LYS A 334 16.75 -18.36 31.39
CA LYS A 334 16.50 -19.77 31.68
C LYS A 334 17.85 -20.36 32.07
N GLU A 335 18.03 -20.64 33.36
CA GLU A 335 19.14 -21.44 33.84
C GLU A 335 19.20 -22.69 32.97
N LYS A 336 20.33 -22.85 32.28
CA LYS A 336 20.66 -24.12 31.64
C LYS A 336 20.75 -25.13 32.79
N LYS A 337 19.68 -25.90 33.01
CA LYS A 337 19.78 -27.15 33.77
C LYS A 337 20.79 -28.01 33.02
N GLU A 338 22.02 -28.05 33.51
CA GLU A 338 22.99 -29.07 33.14
C GLU A 338 22.31 -30.42 33.35
N LYS A 339 22.20 -31.20 32.27
CA LYS A 339 21.84 -32.61 32.38
C LYS A 339 22.96 -33.29 33.16
N PRO A 340 22.69 -34.04 34.24
CA PRO A 340 23.72 -34.76 34.95
C PRO A 340 24.33 -35.81 34.00
N LYS A 341 25.66 -35.77 33.85
CA LYS A 341 26.44 -36.76 33.10
C LYS A 341 26.18 -38.13 33.71
N LYS A 342 25.53 -39.04 32.96
CA LYS A 342 25.48 -40.46 33.32
C LYS A 342 26.88 -41.05 33.15
N GLU A 343 27.42 -41.52 34.28
CA GLU A 343 28.64 -42.29 34.40
C GLU A 343 28.56 -43.55 33.50
N LYS A 344 29.59 -43.76 32.68
CA LYS A 344 29.74 -44.96 31.85
C LYS A 344 30.26 -46.10 32.73
N VAL A 345 29.37 -47.01 33.15
CA VAL A 345 29.79 -48.34 33.62
C VAL A 345 30.05 -49.21 32.39
N LYS A 346 31.31 -49.63 32.23
CA LYS A 346 31.75 -50.63 31.24
C LYS A 346 31.06 -51.97 31.51
N LYS A 347 30.49 -52.59 30.47
CA LYS A 347 30.30 -54.05 30.41
C LYS A 347 30.85 -54.58 29.08
N ALA A 348 31.63 -55.65 29.20
CA ALA A 348 32.32 -56.39 28.15
C ALA A 348 31.34 -57.15 27.23
N PRO A 349 31.80 -57.63 26.05
CA PRO A 349 30.93 -58.09 24.97
C PRO A 349 30.60 -59.58 25.12
N VAL A 350 29.39 -59.98 24.71
CA VAL A 350 29.06 -61.37 24.38
C VAL A 350 28.14 -61.37 23.15
N GLU A 351 28.53 -62.18 22.17
CA GLU A 351 27.90 -62.43 20.88
C GLU A 351 26.49 -63.04 20.98
N GLU A 352 25.65 -62.59 20.05
CA GLU A 352 24.75 -63.34 19.16
C GLU A 352 23.95 -64.57 19.69
N SER A 353 22.61 -64.47 19.63
CA SER A 353 21.73 -65.61 19.28
C SER A 353 20.31 -65.14 18.99
N ASP A 354 19.83 -65.49 17.80
CA ASP A 354 18.48 -65.30 17.27
C ASP A 354 17.44 -66.29 17.86
N LEU A 355 16.19 -65.79 18.02
CA LEU A 355 14.86 -66.48 18.15
C LEU A 355 14.43 -67.13 19.49
N PRO A 356 13.11 -67.33 19.77
CA PRO A 356 11.89 -66.67 19.27
C PRO A 356 10.96 -66.10 20.40
N GLU A 357 9.96 -65.33 19.98
CA GLU A 357 9.04 -64.44 20.71
C GLU A 357 8.12 -65.03 21.82
N VAL A 358 8.31 -66.26 22.28
CA VAL A 358 7.28 -66.95 23.10
C VAL A 358 7.41 -66.70 24.61
N ASP A 359 8.57 -66.28 25.12
CA ASP A 359 8.81 -66.13 26.58
C ASP A 359 8.56 -64.72 27.17
N GLN A 360 8.31 -63.70 26.33
CA GLN A 360 8.04 -62.34 26.86
C GLN A 360 6.65 -62.18 27.47
N ASN A 361 5.68 -63.04 27.10
CA ASN A 361 4.32 -62.93 27.60
C ASN A 361 4.14 -63.52 29.01
N THR A 362 4.93 -64.52 29.40
CA THR A 362 4.86 -65.14 30.74
C THR A 362 5.24 -64.15 31.84
N ASN A 363 6.21 -63.27 31.56
CA ASN A 363 6.68 -62.24 32.50
C ASN A 363 5.69 -61.06 32.65
N LYS A 364 4.88 -60.74 31.63
CA LYS A 364 3.85 -59.69 31.73
C LYS A 364 2.67 -60.13 32.60
N THR A 365 2.26 -61.39 32.49
CA THR A 365 1.13 -61.95 33.24
C THR A 365 1.45 -62.10 34.73
N LEU A 366 2.70 -62.45 35.09
CA LEU A 366 3.16 -62.50 36.49
C LEU A 366 3.19 -61.12 37.17
N ARG A 367 3.62 -60.08 36.44
CA ARG A 367 3.64 -58.70 36.96
C ARG A 367 2.24 -58.13 37.19
N GLN A 368 1.27 -58.44 36.32
CA GLN A 368 -0.12 -58.00 36.52
C GLN A 368 -0.79 -58.69 37.71
N ARG A 369 -0.49 -59.96 37.96
CA ARG A 369 -1.00 -60.69 39.14
C ARG A 369 -0.46 -60.14 40.46
N GLN A 370 0.82 -59.74 40.50
CA GLN A 370 1.42 -59.11 41.69
C GLN A 370 0.88 -57.69 41.97
N ALA A 371 0.50 -56.95 40.93
CA ALA A 371 -0.13 -55.63 41.09
C ALA A 371 -1.55 -55.72 41.66
N ALA A 372 -2.32 -56.75 41.28
CA ALA A 372 -3.70 -56.96 41.76
C ALA A 372 -3.77 -57.40 43.24
N VAL A 373 -2.75 -58.08 43.76
CA VAL A 373 -2.69 -58.52 45.17
C VAL A 373 -2.31 -57.38 46.12
N LYS A 374 -1.69 -56.31 45.62
CA LYS A 374 -1.33 -55.11 46.42
C LYS A 374 -2.45 -54.06 46.50
N ALA A 375 -3.58 -54.26 45.83
CA ALA A 375 -4.67 -53.29 45.73
C ALA A 375 -5.96 -53.74 46.43
N LYS A 376 -5.88 -54.67 47.39
CA LYS A 376 -6.99 -55.06 48.25
C LYS A 376 -6.65 -54.84 49.72
#